data_AF-A0A2N2XY89-F1
#
_entry.id   AF-A0A2N2XY89-F1
#
_cell.length_a   1.000
_cell.length_b   1.000
_cell.length_c   1.000
_cell.angle_alpha   90.00
_cell.angle_beta   90.00
_cell.angle_gamma   90.00
#
_symmetry.space_group_name_H-M   'P 1'
#
loop_
_entity.id
_entity.type
_entity.pdbx_description
1 polymer ?
#
loop_
_entity_poly.entity_id
_entity_poly.type
_entity_poly.pdbx_seq_one_letter_code
_entity_poly.pdbx_strand_id
1 'polypeptide(L)'
;MKRSLLYLALLLIAAGCGNSGNGELTGVPDRPTFYQADPYGMTFIPLGSFTMGTGDQDVPYAQTQQPKTVSLSSFYMDETEITNNEYRQFVYWVRDSLAHTYLGFSQVANAGQVPEHFIIDKKLNDRTGQGPDDPTNFNIDSTGAPVQPEQYIINWKEKIDWRGEKLAQGTPNPVDRLFLPIEERFFHRKEIDSRKLYYRYFWIDLQKAAKASNRWQHQKNAQGQMTGGGGNYSPAIA
;
A
#
# COMPACT_ATOMS: atom_id res chain seq x y z
N MET A 1 77.29 3.18 -30.37
CA MET A 1 76.73 2.53 -29.15
C MET A 1 76.02 3.52 -28.20
N LYS A 2 76.43 4.79 -28.09
CA LYS A 2 75.79 5.76 -27.16
C LYS A 2 74.36 6.18 -27.54
N ARG A 3 74.05 6.31 -28.84
CA ARG A 3 72.69 6.69 -29.32
C ARG A 3 71.69 5.52 -29.33
N SER A 4 72.17 4.28 -29.52
CA SER A 4 71.34 3.08 -29.48
C SER A 4 70.83 2.75 -28.07
N LEU A 5 71.58 3.10 -27.02
CA LEU A 5 71.14 3.02 -25.63
C LEU A 5 69.99 4.00 -25.30
N LEU A 6 69.98 5.18 -25.92
CA LEU A 6 68.90 6.17 -25.74
C LEU A 6 67.58 5.70 -26.34
N TYR A 7 67.60 5.06 -27.50
CA TYR A 7 66.37 4.51 -28.12
C TYR A 7 65.80 3.33 -27.34
N LEU A 8 66.67 2.48 -26.76
CA LEU A 8 66.25 1.37 -25.90
C LEU A 8 65.61 1.88 -24.60
N ALA A 9 66.17 2.93 -24.00
CA ALA A 9 65.62 3.57 -22.82
C ALA A 9 64.25 4.22 -23.10
N LEU A 10 64.09 4.87 -24.25
CA LEU A 10 62.82 5.48 -24.66
C LEU A 10 61.71 4.42 -24.87
N LEU A 11 62.08 3.26 -25.43
CA LEU A 11 61.15 2.15 -25.67
C LEU A 11 60.72 1.48 -24.35
N LEU A 12 61.63 1.40 -23.38
CA LEU A 12 61.33 0.92 -22.01
C LEU A 12 60.39 1.85 -21.25
N ILE A 13 60.54 3.17 -21.40
CA ILE A 13 59.63 4.16 -20.78
C ILE A 13 58.25 4.10 -21.42
N ALA A 14 58.17 3.95 -22.74
CA ALA A 14 56.89 3.81 -23.45
C ALA A 14 56.14 2.52 -23.06
N ALA A 15 56.85 1.43 -22.79
CA ALA A 15 56.27 0.17 -22.33
C ALA A 15 55.80 0.20 -20.86
N GLY A 16 56.24 1.18 -20.06
CA GLY A 16 55.90 1.32 -18.65
C GLY A 16 54.54 1.97 -18.37
N CYS A 17 53.91 2.62 -19.36
CA CYS A 17 52.56 3.18 -19.23
C CYS A 17 51.48 2.12 -19.51
N GLY A 18 51.45 1.08 -18.67
CA GLY A 18 50.29 0.20 -18.55
C GLY A 18 49.45 0.65 -17.37
N ASN A 19 48.33 1.33 -17.62
CA ASN A 19 47.36 1.67 -16.58
C ASN A 19 46.71 0.37 -16.08
N SER A 20 47.35 -0.33 -15.14
CA SER A 20 46.75 -1.46 -14.45
C SER A 20 45.60 -0.93 -13.63
N GLY A 21 44.37 -1.14 -14.13
CA GLY A 21 43.14 -0.66 -13.53
C GLY A 21 43.19 -0.81 -12.02
N ASN A 22 43.06 0.31 -11.32
CA ASN A 22 42.95 0.33 -9.87
C ASN A 22 41.90 -0.72 -9.48
N GLY A 23 42.24 -1.60 -8.53
CA GLY A 23 41.40 -2.70 -8.05
C GLY A 23 40.16 -2.25 -7.27
N GLU A 24 39.58 -1.12 -7.68
CA GLU A 24 38.30 -0.65 -7.23
C GLU A 24 37.22 -1.58 -7.79
N LEU A 25 36.30 -1.99 -6.92
CA LEU A 25 35.09 -2.72 -7.28
C LEU A 25 34.21 -1.85 -8.18
N THR A 26 34.54 -1.83 -9.46
CA THR A 26 33.64 -1.37 -10.52
C THR A 26 32.60 -2.48 -10.68
N GLY A 27 31.35 -2.19 -10.33
CA GLY A 27 30.27 -3.19 -10.34
C GLY A 27 30.10 -3.89 -11.68
N VAL A 28 29.15 -4.83 -11.76
CA VAL A 28 28.91 -5.63 -12.96
C VAL A 28 28.68 -4.71 -14.18
N PRO A 29 29.53 -4.77 -15.22
CA PRO A 29 29.29 -4.09 -16.49
C PRO A 29 27.97 -4.60 -17.09
N ASP A 30 27.21 -3.73 -17.76
CA ASP A 30 25.89 -4.03 -18.37
C ASP A 30 24.71 -4.18 -17.40
N ARG A 31 24.62 -3.34 -16.35
CA ARG A 31 23.33 -3.16 -15.65
C ARG A 31 22.35 -2.45 -16.60
N PRO A 32 21.14 -3.00 -16.87
CA PRO A 32 20.12 -2.24 -17.57
C PRO A 32 19.84 -0.95 -16.81
N THR A 33 19.74 0.17 -17.52
CA THR A 33 19.37 1.44 -16.92
C THR A 33 18.03 1.25 -16.21
N PHE A 34 17.99 1.50 -14.90
CA PHE A 34 16.75 1.44 -14.14
C PHE A 34 15.83 2.55 -14.66
N TYR A 35 14.77 2.16 -15.36
CA TYR A 35 13.68 3.04 -15.77
C TYR A 35 12.48 2.68 -14.91
N GLN A 36 12.00 3.64 -14.13
CA GLN A 36 10.70 3.52 -13.51
C GLN A 36 9.67 3.87 -14.56
N ALA A 37 8.87 2.90 -14.99
CA ALA A 37 7.76 3.16 -15.90
C ALA A 37 6.79 4.14 -15.24
N ASP A 38 6.34 5.13 -16.02
CA ASP A 38 5.36 6.09 -15.56
C ASP A 38 4.05 5.35 -15.21
N PRO A 39 3.42 5.66 -14.07
CA PRO A 39 2.12 5.09 -13.73
C PRO A 39 1.09 5.39 -14.83
N TYR A 40 0.17 4.47 -15.05
CA TYR A 40 -0.86 4.65 -16.07
C TYR A 40 -1.70 5.91 -15.82
N GLY A 41 -1.85 6.75 -16.84
CA GLY A 41 -2.62 8.00 -16.76
C GLY A 41 -1.89 9.15 -16.04
N MET A 42 -0.61 8.99 -15.71
CA MET A 42 0.21 10.01 -15.07
C MET A 42 1.45 10.35 -15.92
N THR A 43 1.83 11.62 -15.89
CA THR A 43 3.06 12.14 -16.48
C THR A 43 4.08 12.49 -15.40
N PHE A 44 5.37 12.26 -15.70
CA PHE A 44 6.47 12.65 -14.84
C PHE A 44 6.76 14.15 -14.93
N ILE A 45 6.79 14.83 -13.78
CA ILE A 45 7.17 16.25 -13.66
C ILE A 45 8.59 16.33 -13.09
N PRO A 46 9.56 16.88 -13.85
CA PRO A 46 10.95 16.95 -13.40
C PRO A 46 11.14 17.95 -12.25
N LEU A 47 12.20 17.75 -11.47
CA LEU A 47 12.66 18.71 -10.46
C LEU A 47 12.88 20.07 -11.13
N GLY A 48 12.34 21.12 -10.51
CA GLY A 48 12.52 22.47 -11.01
C GLY A 48 12.04 23.53 -10.03
N SER A 49 12.24 24.78 -10.41
CA SER A 49 11.68 25.93 -9.71
C SER A 49 10.82 26.72 -10.66
N PHE A 50 9.66 27.19 -10.19
CA PHE A 50 8.79 28.09 -10.94
C PHE A 50 8.30 29.22 -10.05
N THR A 51 7.96 30.35 -10.65
CA THR A 51 7.39 31.50 -9.94
C THR A 51 5.88 31.32 -9.85
N MET A 52 5.38 31.02 -8.65
CA MET A 52 3.96 30.85 -8.34
C MET A 52 3.33 32.21 -7.99
N GLY A 53 2.28 32.60 -8.69
CA GLY A 53 1.59 33.87 -8.48
C GLY A 53 1.37 34.62 -9.79
N THR A 54 0.77 35.81 -9.72
CA THR A 54 0.32 36.56 -10.90
C THR A 54 1.48 37.06 -11.75
N GLY A 55 1.52 36.63 -13.01
CA GLY A 55 2.35 37.21 -14.08
C GLY A 55 1.63 38.33 -14.86
N ASP A 56 0.30 38.40 -14.82
CA ASP A 56 -0.48 39.52 -15.35
C ASP A 56 -1.93 39.46 -14.81
N GLN A 57 -2.39 40.48 -14.07
CA GLN A 57 -3.79 40.64 -13.66
C GLN A 57 -4.18 42.12 -13.72
N ASP A 58 -4.87 42.48 -14.79
CA ASP A 58 -5.39 43.82 -15.05
C ASP A 58 -6.77 44.01 -14.39
N VAL A 59 -6.83 43.77 -13.08
CA VAL A 59 -8.04 44.02 -12.27
C VAL A 59 -7.66 44.93 -11.10
N PRO A 60 -8.01 46.23 -11.16
CA PRO A 60 -7.81 47.13 -10.03
C PRO A 60 -8.66 46.59 -8.86
N TYR A 61 -8.05 46.42 -7.68
CA TYR A 61 -8.65 45.92 -6.42
C TYR A 61 -8.65 44.41 -6.14
N ALA A 62 -8.07 43.56 -6.99
CA ALA A 62 -7.71 42.21 -6.53
C ALA A 62 -6.52 42.31 -5.55
N GLN A 63 -6.63 41.75 -4.35
CA GLN A 63 -5.46 41.56 -3.47
C GLN A 63 -4.45 40.66 -4.19
N THR A 64 -3.53 41.29 -4.93
CA THR A 64 -2.51 40.62 -5.74
C THR A 64 -1.56 39.91 -4.78
N GLN A 65 -1.68 38.58 -4.69
CA GLN A 65 -0.71 37.78 -3.95
C GLN A 65 0.65 37.95 -4.62
N GLN A 66 1.67 38.34 -3.85
CA GLN A 66 3.00 38.54 -4.43
C GLN A 66 3.55 37.23 -5.02
N PRO A 67 4.16 37.28 -6.21
CA PRO A 67 4.75 36.11 -6.82
C PRO A 67 5.87 35.54 -5.93
N LYS A 68 5.86 34.23 -5.70
CA LYS A 68 6.86 33.50 -4.91
C LYS A 68 7.49 32.42 -5.76
N THR A 69 8.81 32.35 -5.78
CA THR A 69 9.51 31.23 -6.42
C THR A 69 9.49 30.01 -5.51
N VAL A 70 8.90 28.92 -6.01
CA VAL A 70 8.79 27.65 -5.31
C VAL A 70 9.62 26.61 -6.05
N SER A 71 10.44 25.87 -5.30
CA SER A 71 11.19 24.72 -5.80
C SER A 71 10.43 23.44 -5.43
N LEU A 72 10.14 22.60 -6.42
CA LEU A 72 9.44 21.34 -6.25
C LEU A 72 10.39 20.17 -6.55
N SER A 73 10.36 19.14 -5.69
CA SER A 73 10.92 17.82 -6.00
C SER A 73 10.19 17.21 -7.20
N SER A 74 10.83 16.30 -7.94
CA SER A 74 10.16 15.57 -9.01
C SER A 74 9.02 14.70 -8.48
N PHE A 75 7.89 14.66 -9.18
CA PHE A 75 6.70 13.86 -8.81
C PHE A 75 5.88 13.51 -10.07
N TYR A 76 4.87 12.65 -9.91
CA TYR A 76 3.93 12.29 -10.98
C TYR A 76 2.64 13.09 -10.83
N MET A 77 2.07 13.54 -11.95
CA MET A 77 0.80 14.24 -12.02
C MET A 77 -0.12 13.55 -13.02
N ASP A 78 -1.43 13.48 -12.73
CA ASP A 78 -2.41 12.93 -13.68
C ASP A 78 -2.40 13.75 -14.99
N GLU A 79 -2.50 13.06 -16.13
CA GLU A 79 -2.52 13.70 -17.46
C GLU A 79 -3.83 14.47 -17.72
N THR A 80 -4.94 14.00 -17.15
CA THR A 80 -6.29 14.57 -17.29
C THR A 80 -6.98 14.66 -15.93
N GLU A 81 -7.99 15.51 -15.79
CA GLU A 81 -8.82 15.46 -14.58
C GLU A 81 -9.52 14.11 -14.43
N ILE A 82 -9.77 13.72 -13.17
CA ILE A 82 -10.48 12.48 -12.85
C ILE A 82 -11.85 12.47 -13.51
N THR A 83 -12.10 11.47 -14.36
CA THR A 83 -13.37 11.31 -15.04
C THR A 83 -14.45 10.77 -14.11
N ASN A 84 -15.71 11.04 -14.45
CA ASN A 84 -16.86 10.48 -13.71
C ASN A 84 -16.84 8.95 -13.63
N ASN A 85 -16.24 8.27 -14.62
CA ASN A 85 -16.15 6.82 -14.63
C ASN A 85 -15.09 6.29 -13.66
N GLU A 86 -13.92 6.93 -13.62
CA GLU A 86 -12.85 6.59 -12.65
C GLU A 86 -13.31 6.87 -11.22
N TYR A 87 -13.99 7.99 -11.00
CA TYR A 87 -14.55 8.29 -9.69
C TYR A 87 -15.57 7.23 -9.25
N ARG A 88 -16.40 6.71 -10.17
CA ARG A 88 -17.32 5.60 -9.87
C ARG A 88 -16.58 4.31 -9.51
N GLN A 89 -15.46 4.00 -10.16
CA GLN A 89 -14.65 2.85 -9.78
C GLN A 89 -14.17 2.98 -8.33
N PHE A 90 -13.65 4.14 -7.94
CA PHE A 90 -13.27 4.41 -6.55
C PHE A 90 -14.45 4.22 -5.59
N VAL A 91 -15.62 4.80 -5.88
CA VAL A 91 -16.82 4.65 -5.04
C VAL A 91 -17.24 3.18 -4.92
N TYR A 92 -17.18 2.41 -6.01
CA TYR A 92 -17.48 0.97 -5.97
C TYR A 92 -16.48 0.19 -5.13
N TRP A 93 -15.19 0.51 -5.22
CA TRP A 93 -14.17 -0.09 -4.35
C TRP A 93 -14.43 0.19 -2.87
N VAL A 94 -14.75 1.44 -2.52
CA VAL A 94 -15.09 1.80 -1.13
C VAL A 94 -16.37 1.09 -0.67
N ARG A 95 -17.43 1.16 -1.48
CA ARG A 95 -18.70 0.48 -1.21
C ARG A 95 -18.49 -1.03 -0.96
N ASP A 96 -17.74 -1.69 -1.84
CA ASP A 96 -17.54 -3.13 -1.80
C ASP A 96 -16.64 -3.52 -0.62
N SER A 97 -15.60 -2.72 -0.32
CA SER A 97 -14.77 -2.94 0.88
C SER A 97 -15.59 -2.92 2.18
N LEU A 98 -16.49 -1.95 2.32
CA LEU A 98 -17.34 -1.82 3.50
C LEU A 98 -18.37 -2.94 3.58
N ALA A 99 -18.95 -3.34 2.44
CA ALA A 99 -19.88 -4.45 2.39
C ALA A 99 -19.21 -5.77 2.80
N HIS A 100 -18.01 -6.04 2.30
CA HIS A 100 -17.20 -7.18 2.73
C HIS A 100 -16.91 -7.14 4.24
N THR A 101 -16.59 -5.97 4.76
CA THR A 101 -16.32 -5.78 6.18
C THR A 101 -17.56 -6.09 7.02
N TYR A 102 -18.74 -5.57 6.68
CA TYR A 102 -19.96 -5.84 7.44
C TYR A 102 -20.42 -7.30 7.36
N LEU A 103 -20.33 -7.93 6.19
CA LEU A 103 -20.67 -9.34 6.02
C LEU A 103 -19.69 -10.24 6.74
N GLY A 104 -18.38 -9.97 6.64
CA GLY A 104 -17.35 -10.70 7.36
C GLY A 104 -17.54 -10.63 8.87
N PHE A 105 -17.78 -9.44 9.43
CA PHE A 105 -18.04 -9.30 10.87
C PHE A 105 -19.31 -10.02 11.33
N SER A 106 -20.36 -10.04 10.51
CA SER A 106 -21.57 -10.78 10.83
C SER A 106 -21.34 -12.29 10.86
N GLN A 107 -20.49 -12.83 9.99
CA GLN A 107 -20.15 -14.25 9.94
C GLN A 107 -19.28 -14.63 11.14
N VAL A 108 -18.29 -13.80 11.49
CA VAL A 108 -17.45 -14.00 12.69
C VAL A 108 -18.26 -13.98 13.99
N ALA A 109 -19.31 -13.14 14.07
CA ALA A 109 -20.18 -13.09 15.23
C ALA A 109 -21.07 -14.34 15.42
N ASN A 110 -21.32 -15.09 14.35
CA ASN A 110 -22.11 -16.32 14.39
C ASN A 110 -21.17 -17.52 14.50
N ALA A 111 -20.97 -18.02 15.73
CA ALA A 111 -20.12 -19.17 16.02
C ALA A 111 -20.57 -20.40 15.20
N GLY A 112 -19.85 -20.72 14.13
CA GLY A 112 -20.13 -21.86 13.24
C GLY A 112 -20.11 -21.55 11.75
N GLN A 113 -20.08 -20.27 11.33
CA GLN A 113 -19.97 -19.91 9.91
C GLN A 113 -18.56 -19.44 9.54
N VAL A 114 -18.01 -20.02 8.48
CA VAL A 114 -16.73 -19.61 7.89
C VAL A 114 -16.84 -18.14 7.44
N PRO A 115 -15.85 -17.28 7.74
CA PRO A 115 -15.91 -15.90 7.34
C PRO A 115 -15.46 -15.79 5.88
N GLU A 116 -16.32 -16.16 4.93
CA GLU A 116 -16.02 -16.19 3.49
C GLU A 116 -15.50 -14.84 2.97
N HIS A 117 -15.92 -13.73 3.59
CA HIS A 117 -15.60 -12.37 3.16
C HIS A 117 -14.28 -11.85 3.73
N PHE A 118 -13.64 -12.60 4.64
CA PHE A 118 -12.29 -12.34 5.11
C PHE A 118 -11.35 -13.49 4.69
N ILE A 119 -10.14 -13.13 4.27
CA ILE A 119 -9.09 -14.11 4.02
C ILE A 119 -8.44 -14.45 5.35
N ILE A 120 -8.26 -15.74 5.59
CA ILE A 120 -7.38 -16.27 6.62
C ILE A 120 -5.95 -16.21 6.06
N ASP A 121 -4.99 -15.61 6.78
CA ASP A 121 -3.59 -15.66 6.35
C ASP A 121 -3.16 -17.13 6.26
N LYS A 122 -2.83 -17.58 5.06
CA LYS A 122 -2.37 -18.94 4.77
C LYS A 122 -1.19 -19.36 5.67
N LYS A 123 -0.35 -18.41 6.10
CA LYS A 123 0.77 -18.67 7.03
C LYS A 123 0.35 -19.03 8.45
N LEU A 124 -0.91 -18.76 8.84
CA LEU A 124 -1.49 -19.23 10.10
C LEU A 124 -1.92 -20.70 10.00
N ASN A 125 -2.46 -21.13 8.84
CA ASN A 125 -2.84 -22.53 8.55
C ASN A 125 -1.62 -23.46 8.44
N ASP A 126 -0.52 -22.97 7.84
CA ASP A 126 0.73 -23.75 7.73
C ASP A 126 1.35 -24.10 9.12
N ARG A 127 0.91 -23.45 10.21
CA ARG A 127 1.38 -23.69 11.60
C ARG A 127 0.55 -24.70 12.39
N THR A 128 -0.73 -24.85 12.09
CA THR A 128 -1.66 -25.74 12.82
C THR A 128 -1.77 -27.12 12.21
N GLY A 129 -1.12 -27.37 11.07
CA GLY A 129 -1.15 -28.68 10.39
C GLY A 129 -2.49 -29.00 9.73
N GLN A 130 -3.38 -28.01 9.62
CA GLN A 130 -4.65 -28.12 8.92
C GLN A 130 -4.62 -27.26 7.66
N GLY A 131 -5.14 -27.84 6.59
CA GLY A 131 -4.86 -27.42 5.21
C GLY A 131 -5.17 -25.94 4.92
N PRO A 132 -4.73 -25.43 3.76
CA PRO A 132 -5.02 -24.07 3.30
C PRO A 132 -6.52 -23.73 3.22
N ASP A 133 -7.38 -24.72 3.34
CA ASP A 133 -8.82 -24.77 3.16
C ASP A 133 -9.61 -25.05 4.45
N ASP A 134 -8.98 -25.13 5.64
CA ASP A 134 -9.73 -25.34 6.90
C ASP A 134 -10.43 -24.04 7.36
N PRO A 135 -11.77 -24.02 7.40
CA PRO A 135 -12.56 -22.85 7.77
C PRO A 135 -12.53 -22.47 9.26
N THR A 136 -11.88 -23.26 10.12
CA THR A 136 -11.89 -23.07 11.58
C THR A 136 -10.80 -22.12 12.10
N ASN A 137 -9.86 -21.69 11.24
CA ASN A 137 -8.77 -20.81 11.66
C ASN A 137 -9.12 -19.34 11.43
N PHE A 138 -10.05 -18.84 12.25
CA PHE A 138 -10.32 -17.40 12.26
C PHE A 138 -9.08 -16.66 12.78
N ASN A 139 -8.98 -15.37 12.45
CA ASN A 139 -8.11 -14.44 13.16
C ASN A 139 -8.66 -14.31 14.60
N ILE A 140 -8.37 -15.31 15.43
CA ILE A 140 -8.65 -15.37 16.86
C ILE A 140 -7.31 -15.30 17.56
N ASP A 141 -7.21 -14.45 18.58
CA ASP A 141 -6.04 -14.53 19.44
C ASP A 141 -6.02 -15.88 20.18
N SER A 142 -4.91 -16.18 20.86
CA SER A 142 -4.78 -17.41 21.65
C SER A 142 -5.82 -17.55 22.78
N THR A 143 -6.69 -16.55 22.99
CA THR A 143 -7.75 -16.52 24.00
C THR A 143 -9.15 -16.74 23.45
N GLY A 144 -9.33 -16.99 22.15
CA GLY A 144 -10.66 -17.22 21.60
C GLY A 144 -11.43 -15.93 21.29
N ALA A 145 -10.80 -14.76 21.42
CA ALA A 145 -11.40 -13.48 21.10
C ALA A 145 -11.09 -13.07 19.65
N PRO A 146 -12.06 -12.46 18.92
CA PRO A 146 -11.81 -11.97 17.59
C PRO A 146 -10.64 -10.98 17.63
N VAL A 147 -9.62 -11.26 16.81
CA VAL A 147 -8.50 -10.36 16.61
C VAL A 147 -9.04 -8.98 16.25
N GLN A 148 -8.39 -7.93 16.77
CA GLN A 148 -8.84 -6.57 16.59
C GLN A 148 -9.16 -6.26 15.10
N PRO A 149 -10.16 -5.39 14.82
CA PRO A 149 -10.64 -5.05 13.47
C PRO A 149 -9.58 -4.67 12.44
N GLU A 150 -8.36 -4.37 12.89
CA GLU A 150 -7.24 -3.88 12.11
C GLU A 150 -6.46 -4.97 11.39
N GLN A 151 -6.74 -6.26 11.65
CA GLN A 151 -5.99 -7.38 11.05
C GLN A 151 -6.81 -8.23 10.05
N TYR A 152 -8.07 -7.88 9.79
CA TYR A 152 -8.86 -8.60 8.79
C TYR A 152 -8.44 -8.21 7.36
N ILE A 153 -8.08 -9.21 6.57
CA ILE A 153 -7.79 -9.05 5.14
C ILE A 153 -9.08 -9.34 4.37
N ILE A 154 -9.51 -8.44 3.49
CA ILE A 154 -10.73 -8.60 2.70
C ILE A 154 -10.55 -9.68 1.63
N ASN A 155 -11.53 -10.59 1.52
CA ASN A 155 -11.60 -11.55 0.42
C ASN A 155 -12.35 -10.98 -0.79
N TRP A 156 -11.61 -10.29 -1.66
CA TRP A 156 -12.14 -9.71 -2.91
C TRP A 156 -12.63 -10.73 -3.94
N LYS A 157 -12.39 -12.03 -3.73
CA LYS A 157 -12.88 -13.09 -4.64
C LYS A 157 -14.32 -13.49 -4.33
N GLU A 158 -14.75 -13.36 -3.08
CA GLU A 158 -16.10 -13.72 -2.70
C GLU A 158 -17.10 -12.70 -3.25
N LYS A 159 -18.27 -13.17 -3.69
CA LYS A 159 -19.30 -12.27 -4.23
C LYS A 159 -20.17 -11.74 -3.11
N ILE A 160 -20.36 -10.42 -3.09
CA ILE A 160 -21.24 -9.76 -2.14
C ILE A 160 -22.70 -10.07 -2.46
N ASP A 161 -23.43 -10.60 -1.48
CA ASP A 161 -24.88 -10.79 -1.56
C ASP A 161 -25.62 -9.53 -1.09
N TRP A 162 -25.87 -8.62 -2.03
CA TRP A 162 -26.57 -7.35 -1.77
C TRP A 162 -28.04 -7.52 -1.36
N ARG A 163 -28.65 -8.64 -1.71
CA ARG A 163 -30.07 -8.92 -1.45
C ARG A 163 -30.28 -9.76 -0.20
N GLY A 164 -29.25 -10.47 0.25
CA GLY A 164 -29.33 -11.39 1.38
C GLY A 164 -30.08 -12.67 1.03
N GLU A 165 -30.02 -13.11 -0.23
CA GLU A 165 -30.65 -14.34 -0.71
C GLU A 165 -30.07 -15.59 -0.02
N LYS A 166 -28.80 -15.55 0.41
CA LYS A 166 -28.13 -16.62 1.17
C LYS A 166 -28.50 -16.64 2.66
N LEU A 167 -29.16 -15.60 3.19
CA LEU A 167 -29.48 -15.49 4.61
C LEU A 167 -30.75 -16.28 4.97
N ALA A 168 -30.81 -16.78 6.21
CA ALA A 168 -32.01 -17.42 6.72
C ALA A 168 -33.19 -16.42 6.75
N GLN A 169 -34.40 -16.92 6.48
CA GLN A 169 -35.60 -16.09 6.48
C GLN A 169 -35.79 -15.39 7.84
N GLY A 170 -35.91 -14.06 7.81
CA GLY A 170 -36.06 -13.23 9.00
C GLY A 170 -34.76 -12.66 9.58
N THR A 171 -33.59 -13.04 9.06
CA THR A 171 -32.31 -12.44 9.47
C THR A 171 -32.11 -11.09 8.76
N PRO A 172 -31.83 -9.98 9.48
CA PRO A 172 -31.51 -8.70 8.85
C PRO A 172 -30.24 -8.80 8.00
N ASN A 173 -30.23 -8.18 6.81
CA ASN A 173 -29.04 -8.15 5.98
C ASN A 173 -27.98 -7.20 6.59
N PRO A 174 -26.76 -7.67 6.92
CA PRO A 174 -25.70 -6.81 7.46
C PRO A 174 -25.34 -5.62 6.57
N VAL A 175 -25.48 -5.77 5.25
CA VAL A 175 -25.18 -4.75 4.24
C VAL A 175 -26.21 -3.62 4.26
N ASP A 176 -27.41 -3.82 4.83
CA ASP A 176 -28.45 -2.79 4.91
C ASP A 176 -27.99 -1.53 5.65
N ARG A 177 -26.97 -1.67 6.51
CA ARG A 177 -26.34 -0.55 7.22
C ARG A 177 -25.73 0.48 6.27
N LEU A 178 -25.31 0.10 5.05
CA LEU A 178 -24.75 1.00 4.05
C LEU A 178 -25.79 1.91 3.37
N PHE A 179 -27.06 1.56 3.48
CA PHE A 179 -28.11 2.25 2.76
C PHE A 179 -28.80 3.29 3.64
N LEU A 180 -29.53 4.20 2.99
CA LEU A 180 -30.38 5.17 3.68
C LEU A 180 -31.50 4.45 4.44
N PRO A 181 -31.88 4.95 5.62
CA PRO A 181 -33.07 4.49 6.33
C PRO A 181 -34.32 4.80 5.49
N ILE A 182 -35.41 4.06 5.71
CA ILE A 182 -36.60 4.16 4.86
C ILE A 182 -37.18 5.58 4.81
N GLU A 183 -37.04 6.34 5.89
CA GLU A 183 -37.54 7.72 6.03
C GLU A 183 -36.81 8.73 5.16
N GLU A 184 -35.56 8.45 4.79
CA GLU A 184 -34.71 9.35 3.99
C GLU A 184 -34.62 8.92 2.52
N ARG A 185 -35.29 7.81 2.14
CA ARG A 185 -35.20 7.28 0.77
C ARG A 185 -36.06 8.10 -0.19
N PHE A 186 -35.41 8.62 -1.23
CA PHE A 186 -36.13 9.22 -2.34
C PHE A 186 -36.83 8.13 -3.17
N PHE A 187 -38.13 8.30 -3.42
CA PHE A 187 -38.97 7.33 -4.14
C PHE A 187 -38.93 5.89 -3.59
N HIS A 188 -38.69 5.70 -2.30
CA HIS A 188 -38.51 4.37 -1.66
C HIS A 188 -37.40 3.52 -2.29
N ARG A 189 -36.49 4.13 -3.06
CA ARG A 189 -35.37 3.42 -3.68
C ARG A 189 -34.29 3.19 -2.63
N LYS A 190 -33.71 1.98 -2.66
CA LYS A 190 -32.59 1.61 -1.80
C LYS A 190 -31.32 2.27 -2.35
N GLU A 191 -30.97 3.43 -1.80
CA GLU A 191 -29.79 4.20 -2.16
C GLU A 191 -28.73 4.15 -1.05
N ILE A 192 -27.46 4.18 -1.46
CA ILE A 192 -26.32 4.13 -0.54
C ILE A 192 -26.23 5.47 0.20
N ASP A 193 -26.01 5.40 1.50
CA ASP A 193 -25.77 6.59 2.32
C ASP A 193 -24.31 7.04 2.15
N SER A 194 -24.11 8.15 1.43
CA SER A 194 -22.77 8.71 1.19
C SER A 194 -22.05 9.09 2.48
N ARG A 195 -22.79 9.39 3.56
CA ARG A 195 -22.22 9.75 4.87
C ARG A 195 -21.56 8.56 5.56
N LYS A 196 -21.81 7.33 5.10
CA LYS A 196 -21.24 6.12 5.69
C LYS A 196 -20.03 5.59 4.92
N LEU A 197 -19.65 6.22 3.81
CA LEU A 197 -18.52 5.82 2.97
C LEU A 197 -17.18 6.28 3.55
N TYR A 198 -16.92 5.93 4.81
CA TYR A 198 -15.64 6.16 5.47
C TYR A 198 -14.68 5.02 5.13
N TYR A 199 -13.71 5.28 4.27
CA TYR A 199 -12.65 4.31 3.95
C TYR A 199 -11.48 4.47 4.91
N ARG A 200 -10.77 3.37 5.16
CA ARG A 200 -9.51 3.36 5.88
C ARG A 200 -8.38 3.31 4.86
N TYR A 201 -7.34 4.09 5.09
CA TYR A 201 -6.09 4.00 4.34
C TYR A 201 -4.94 3.82 5.32
N PHE A 202 -3.87 3.20 4.87
CA PHE A 202 -2.65 2.99 5.64
C PHE A 202 -1.45 3.33 4.76
N TRP A 203 -0.48 4.03 5.32
CA TRP A 203 0.82 4.19 4.68
C TRP A 203 1.76 3.12 5.23
N ILE A 204 2.51 2.47 4.33
CA ILE A 204 3.55 1.52 4.70
C ILE A 204 4.88 2.17 4.38
N ASP A 205 5.68 2.42 5.43
CA ASP A 205 7.07 2.78 5.23
C ASP A 205 7.87 1.51 4.89
N LEU A 206 8.03 1.26 3.59
CA LEU A 206 8.74 0.08 3.07
C LEU A 206 10.21 0.08 3.49
N GLN A 207 10.85 1.24 3.60
CA GLN A 207 12.27 1.32 3.99
C GLN A 207 12.45 0.93 5.45
N LYS A 208 11.58 1.44 6.34
CA LYS A 208 11.56 1.06 7.75
C LYS A 208 11.14 -0.40 7.92
N ALA A 209 10.17 -0.89 7.16
CA ALA A 209 9.72 -2.28 7.20
C ALA A 209 10.81 -3.27 6.71
N ALA A 210 11.64 -2.87 5.75
CA ALA A 210 12.73 -3.70 5.23
C ALA A 210 13.93 -3.85 6.18
N LYS A 211 14.05 -3.00 7.21
CA LYS A 211 15.14 -3.09 8.20
C LYS A 211 15.04 -4.40 9.00
N ALA A 212 16.14 -5.14 9.08
CA ALA A 212 16.20 -6.42 9.79
C ALA A 212 15.80 -6.31 11.27
N SER A 213 16.06 -5.17 11.92
CA SER A 213 15.63 -4.88 13.30
C SER A 213 14.11 -4.80 13.48
N ASN A 214 13.39 -4.44 12.43
CA ASN A 214 11.92 -4.30 12.42
C ASN A 214 11.23 -5.56 11.87
N ARG A 215 12.00 -6.63 11.64
CA ARG A 215 11.45 -7.93 11.24
C ARG A 215 10.64 -8.50 12.40
N TRP A 216 9.38 -8.82 12.13
CA TRP A 216 8.48 -9.44 13.11
C TRP A 216 9.07 -10.74 13.68
N GLN A 217 9.27 -10.78 15.00
CA GLN A 217 9.82 -11.93 15.72
C GLN A 217 8.70 -12.86 16.20
N HIS A 218 8.76 -14.12 15.79
CA HIS A 218 7.70 -15.11 16.03
C HIS A 218 7.87 -15.96 17.30
N GLN A 219 8.84 -15.65 18.17
CA GLN A 219 9.18 -16.53 19.29
C GLN A 219 8.24 -16.28 20.49
N LYS A 220 7.24 -17.15 20.64
CA LYS A 220 6.42 -17.28 21.85
C LYS A 220 6.90 -18.51 22.64
N ASN A 221 6.95 -18.41 23.98
CA ASN A 221 7.17 -19.56 24.84
C ASN A 221 5.88 -20.41 24.98
N ALA A 222 5.98 -21.59 25.59
CA ALA A 222 4.86 -22.54 25.76
C ALA A 222 3.69 -22.01 26.63
N GLN A 223 3.83 -20.82 27.21
CA GLN A 223 2.83 -20.12 28.02
C GLN A 223 2.22 -18.91 27.27
N GLY A 224 2.52 -18.75 25.97
CA GLY A 224 1.96 -17.71 25.12
C GLY A 224 2.59 -16.32 25.29
N GLN A 225 3.64 -16.18 26.11
CA GLN A 225 4.36 -14.91 26.29
C GLN A 225 5.45 -14.74 25.23
N MET A 226 5.57 -13.51 24.73
CA MET A 226 6.59 -13.11 23.74
C MET A 226 7.97 -13.15 24.40
N THR A 227 8.86 -14.02 23.95
CA THR A 227 10.24 -14.08 24.45
C THR A 227 11.21 -13.71 23.34
N GLY A 228 11.49 -12.42 23.22
CA GLY A 228 12.59 -11.87 22.44
C GLY A 228 13.35 -10.89 23.32
N GLY A 229 14.64 -11.16 23.56
CA GLY A 229 15.47 -10.37 24.48
C GLY A 229 15.66 -8.92 23.99
N GLY A 230 15.30 -7.98 24.86
CA GLY A 230 15.47 -6.54 24.65
C GLY A 230 14.15 -5.79 24.82
N GLY A 231 14.03 -5.05 25.92
CA GLY A 231 12.80 -4.45 26.42
C GLY A 231 12.04 -3.51 25.46
N ASN A 232 10.74 -3.40 25.75
CA ASN A 232 9.80 -2.36 25.30
C ASN A 232 9.88 -1.95 23.82
N TYR A 233 9.19 -2.71 22.97
CA TYR A 233 8.64 -2.14 21.74
C TYR A 233 7.45 -1.27 22.14
N SER A 234 7.58 0.05 21.93
CA SER A 234 6.44 0.96 21.97
C SER A 234 5.36 0.42 21.02
N PRO A 235 4.08 0.38 21.42
CA PRO A 235 3.01 -0.01 20.51
C PRO A 235 3.15 0.85 19.27
N ALA A 236 3.10 0.22 18.10
CA ALA A 236 3.17 0.91 16.83
C ALA A 236 2.14 2.04 16.88
N ILE A 237 2.63 3.27 16.98
CA ILE A 237 1.82 4.47 16.88
C ILE A 237 1.35 4.47 15.43
N ALA A 238 0.06 4.19 15.25
CA ALA A 238 -0.70 4.44 14.04
C ALA A 238 -0.71 5.94 13.73
#